data_AF-I1JAU9-F1
#
_entry.id   AF-I1JAU9-F1
#
_cell.length_a   1.000
_cell.length_b   1.000
_cell.length_c   1.000
_cell.angle_alpha   90.00
_cell.angle_beta   90.00
_cell.angle_gamma   90.00
#
_symmetry.space_group_name_H-M   'P 1'
#
loop_
_entity.id
_entity.type
_entity.pdbx_description
1 polymer ?
#
loop_
_entity_poly.entity_id
_entity_poly.type
_entity_poly.pdbx_seq_one_letter_code
_entity_poly.pdbx_strand_id
1 'polypeptide(L)'
;MIVELVSNGLLLMPPQTPLTVYPWLISHGDFSKVFIGGDSSGGNLVHNIAMRAGVEDLPGGVKVYGAYLNHPYLWGSKPIGSERVIGFEECNQCLIWNFAYPDAPGGLDNPMINPLALGAPSLATLGCSKMLITVAVKDQLKFRDRAVFYYEAVKDSGWKGGRGGSCLFYI
;
A
#
# COMPACT_ATOMS: atom_id res chain seq x y z
N MET A 1 -15.85 8.15 -2.35
CA MET A 1 -14.76 8.83 -3.10
C MET A 1 -13.61 7.85 -3.27
N ILE A 2 -12.97 7.78 -4.43
CA ILE A 2 -11.77 6.95 -4.68
C ILE A 2 -10.61 7.90 -4.99
N VAL A 3 -9.49 7.74 -4.30
CA VAL A 3 -8.23 8.45 -4.59
C VAL A 3 -7.27 7.44 -5.19
N GLU A 4 -6.90 7.66 -6.44
CA GLU A 4 -5.88 6.86 -7.12
C GLU A 4 -4.49 7.42 -6.83
N LEU A 5 -3.59 6.54 -6.42
CA LEU A 5 -2.21 6.83 -6.07
C LEU A 5 -1.32 6.19 -7.12
N VAL A 6 -0.82 7.01 -8.04
CA VAL A 6 0.10 6.57 -9.09
C VAL A 6 1.55 6.76 -8.64
N SER A 7 2.44 5.85 -9.05
CA SER A 7 3.87 5.90 -8.72
C SER A 7 4.58 7.16 -9.25
N ASN A 8 4.08 7.74 -10.34
CA ASN A 8 4.61 8.97 -10.89
C ASN A 8 4.14 10.14 -10.04
N GLY A 9 4.90 10.39 -8.97
CA GLY A 9 4.96 11.64 -8.22
C GLY A 9 3.60 12.27 -7.98
N LEU A 10 3.03 11.99 -6.81
CA LEU A 10 2.19 12.90 -6.05
C LEU A 10 1.31 13.75 -6.98
N LEU A 11 0.07 13.32 -7.23
CA LEU A 11 -0.96 14.28 -7.61
C LEU A 11 -0.99 15.30 -6.47
N LEU A 12 -0.19 16.36 -6.64
CA LEU A 12 -0.08 17.49 -5.76
C LEU A 12 -1.48 18.04 -5.77
N MET A 13 -2.30 17.61 -4.81
CA MET A 13 -3.36 18.49 -4.38
C MET A 13 -2.63 19.80 -4.06
N PRO A 14 -2.93 20.89 -4.79
CA PRO A 14 -2.21 22.13 -4.59
C PRO A 14 -2.28 22.48 -3.10
N PRO A 15 -1.18 23.02 -2.53
CA PRO A 15 -1.03 23.24 -1.09
C PRO A 15 -2.30 23.85 -0.51
N GLN A 16 -2.92 23.11 0.41
CA GLN A 16 -4.16 23.45 1.11
C GLN A 16 -5.10 24.33 0.30
N THR A 17 -5.50 23.85 -0.88
CA THR A 17 -6.55 24.53 -1.63
C THR A 17 -7.83 24.39 -0.79
N PRO A 18 -8.51 25.49 -0.42
CA PRO A 18 -9.62 25.42 0.54
C PRO A 18 -10.68 24.40 0.09
N LEU A 19 -11.36 23.75 1.05
CA LEU A 19 -12.40 22.74 0.77
C LEU A 19 -13.45 23.22 -0.26
N THR A 20 -13.57 24.53 -0.44
CA THR A 20 -14.41 25.22 -1.45
C THR A 20 -14.11 24.87 -2.91
N VAL A 21 -13.00 24.20 -3.24
CA VAL A 21 -12.59 23.90 -4.63
C VAL A 21 -13.51 22.90 -5.33
N TYR A 22 -14.15 22.02 -4.57
CA TYR A 22 -15.06 21.02 -5.12
C TYR A 22 -16.38 21.03 -4.34
N PRO A 23 -17.27 22.03 -4.57
CA PRO A 23 -18.56 22.13 -3.87
C PRO A 23 -19.41 20.86 -4.00
N TRP A 24 -19.31 20.18 -5.15
CA TRP A 24 -19.99 18.91 -5.38
C TRP A 24 -19.50 17.80 -4.44
N LEU A 25 -18.21 17.78 -4.10
CA LEU A 25 -17.64 16.80 -3.20
C LEU A 25 -18.06 17.08 -1.75
N ILE A 26 -18.15 18.36 -1.35
CA ILE A 26 -18.75 18.72 -0.05
C ILE A 26 -20.22 18.30 -0.01
N SER A 27 -20.97 18.55 -1.08
CA SER A 27 -22.43 18.36 -1.11
C SER A 27 -22.84 16.89 -1.25
N HIS A 28 -22.01 16.06 -1.88
CA HIS A 28 -22.36 14.67 -2.21
C HIS A 28 -21.32 13.62 -1.73
N GLY A 29 -20.14 14.05 -1.30
CA GLY A 29 -19.08 13.16 -0.84
C GLY A 29 -19.30 12.70 0.59
N ASP A 30 -19.23 11.38 0.80
CA ASP A 30 -19.16 10.80 2.13
C ASP A 30 -17.68 10.65 2.55
N PHE A 31 -17.19 11.60 3.34
CA PHE A 31 -15.81 11.61 3.84
C PHE A 31 -15.53 10.53 4.90
N SER A 32 -16.56 9.84 5.40
CA SER A 32 -16.39 8.62 6.20
C SER A 32 -16.16 7.37 5.34
N LYS A 33 -16.37 7.47 4.02
CA LYS A 33 -16.26 6.38 3.04
C LYS A 33 -15.29 6.73 1.90
N VAL A 34 -14.06 7.05 2.27
CA VAL A 34 -12.97 7.25 1.32
C VAL A 34 -12.28 5.93 1.01
N PHE A 35 -12.11 5.64 -0.27
CA PHE A 35 -11.31 4.53 -0.76
C PHE A 35 -10.01 5.09 -1.33
N ILE A 36 -8.90 4.42 -1.03
CA ILE A 36 -7.60 4.70 -1.63
C ILE A 36 -7.20 3.50 -2.47
N GLY A 37 -6.67 3.73 -3.67
CA GLY A 37 -6.26 2.69 -4.59
C GLY A 37 -4.97 3.05 -5.29
N GLY A 38 -4.18 2.05 -5.69
CA GLY A 38 -2.92 2.30 -6.40
C GLY A 38 -2.34 1.02 -6.99
N ASP A 39 -1.64 1.18 -8.10
CA ASP A 39 -0.97 0.10 -8.82
C ASP A 39 0.54 0.12 -8.59
N SER A 40 1.20 -1.05 -8.59
CA SER A 40 2.66 -1.14 -8.45
C SER A 40 3.15 -0.40 -7.18
N SER A 41 4.10 0.52 -7.28
CA SER A 41 4.54 1.37 -6.16
C SER A 41 3.41 2.23 -5.59
N GLY A 42 2.37 2.52 -6.37
CA GLY A 42 1.11 3.11 -5.90
C GLY A 42 0.39 2.25 -4.88
N GLY A 43 0.43 0.92 -5.03
CA GLY A 43 -0.07 -0.02 -4.03
C GLY A 43 0.71 0.08 -2.71
N ASN A 44 2.01 0.36 -2.77
CA ASN A 44 2.81 0.62 -1.57
C ASN A 44 2.45 1.96 -0.93
N LEU A 45 2.16 2.99 -1.74
CA LEU A 45 1.67 4.27 -1.21
C LEU A 45 0.33 4.08 -0.48
N VAL A 46 -0.59 3.29 -1.05
CA VAL A 46 -1.84 2.90 -0.39
C VAL A 46 -1.56 2.26 0.96
N HIS A 47 -0.65 1.28 1.01
CA HIS A 47 -0.24 0.64 2.26
C HIS A 47 0.23 1.67 3.30
N ASN A 48 1.20 2.51 2.93
CA ASN A 48 1.80 3.48 3.84
C ASN A 48 0.79 4.53 4.32
N ILE A 49 -0.12 5.00 3.46
CA ILE A 49 -1.21 5.91 3.86
C ILE A 49 -2.20 5.22 4.80
N ALA A 50 -2.56 3.96 4.52
CA ALA A 50 -3.44 3.20 5.42
C ALA A 50 -2.80 2.96 6.79
N MET A 51 -1.48 2.73 6.85
CA MET A 51 -0.75 2.62 8.11
C MET A 51 -0.79 3.92 8.90
N ARG A 52 -0.53 5.07 8.27
CA ARG A 52 -0.62 6.39 8.92
C ARG A 52 -2.03 6.71 9.39
N ALA A 53 -3.04 6.45 8.55
CA ALA A 53 -4.45 6.69 8.88
C ALA A 53 -4.98 5.85 10.06
N GLY A 54 -4.24 4.82 10.48
CA GLY A 54 -4.60 4.02 11.67
C GLY A 54 -3.99 4.53 12.98
N VAL A 55 -3.03 5.45 12.91
CA VAL A 55 -2.36 6.04 14.09
C VAL A 55 -2.50 7.57 14.16
N GLU A 56 -2.87 8.21 13.06
CA GLU A 56 -3.08 9.65 12.93
C GLU A 56 -4.53 9.95 12.51
N ASP A 57 -5.14 10.97 13.10
CA ASP A 57 -6.42 11.49 12.63
C ASP A 57 -6.23 12.30 11.35
N LEU A 58 -7.03 11.98 10.33
CA LEU A 58 -7.02 12.73 9.07
C LEU A 58 -7.81 14.05 9.20
N PRO A 59 -7.36 15.13 8.51
CA PRO A 59 -8.04 16.42 8.54
C PRO A 59 -9.53 16.32 8.17
N GLY A 60 -10.37 17.13 8.84
CA GLY A 60 -11.80 17.20 8.55
C GLY A 60 -12.60 15.95 8.94
N GLY A 61 -12.03 15.05 9.74
CA GLY A 61 -12.70 13.81 10.15
C GLY A 61 -12.80 12.76 9.04
N VAL A 62 -11.99 12.90 7.99
CA VAL A 62 -11.91 11.91 6.89
C VAL A 62 -11.52 10.54 7.46
N LYS A 63 -12.15 9.48 6.95
CA LYS A 63 -11.80 8.09 7.30
C LYS A 63 -11.52 7.28 6.05
N VAL A 64 -10.41 6.55 6.06
CA VAL A 64 -10.09 5.56 5.03
C VAL A 64 -10.97 4.35 5.29
N TYR A 65 -11.99 4.16 4.46
CA TYR A 65 -12.89 3.03 4.56
C TYR A 65 -12.32 1.81 3.83
N GLY A 66 -11.73 2.01 2.64
CA GLY A 66 -11.19 0.90 1.84
C GLY A 66 -9.82 1.20 1.25
N ALA A 67 -9.01 0.16 1.11
CA ALA A 67 -7.70 0.19 0.46
C ALA A 67 -7.67 -0.84 -0.69
N TYR A 68 -7.20 -0.44 -1.86
CA TYR A 68 -7.01 -1.30 -3.02
C TYR A 68 -5.55 -1.29 -3.49
N LEU A 69 -4.88 -2.44 -3.39
CA LEU A 69 -3.50 -2.62 -3.78
C LEU A 69 -3.46 -3.51 -5.04
N ASN A 70 -3.21 -2.89 -6.19
CA ASN A 70 -3.17 -3.60 -7.48
C ASN A 70 -1.72 -3.91 -7.88
N HIS A 71 -1.34 -5.19 -7.93
CA HIS A 71 0.03 -5.60 -8.22
C HIS A 71 1.08 -4.83 -7.39
N PRO A 72 0.94 -4.74 -6.05
CA PRO A 72 1.79 -3.85 -5.27
C PRO A 72 3.26 -4.25 -5.38
N TYR A 73 4.14 -3.25 -5.40
CA TYR A 73 5.59 -3.38 -5.46
C TYR A 73 6.17 -3.83 -4.10
N LEU A 74 5.64 -4.90 -3.51
CA LEU A 74 6.13 -5.43 -2.25
C LEU A 74 7.42 -6.21 -2.49
N TRP A 75 8.48 -5.89 -1.74
CA TRP A 75 9.80 -6.48 -1.93
C TRP A 75 10.55 -6.70 -0.61
N GLY A 76 11.75 -7.26 -0.66
CA GLY A 76 12.62 -7.50 0.49
C GLY A 76 14.01 -8.01 0.08
N SER A 77 14.96 -8.02 1.00
CA SER A 77 16.36 -8.41 0.70
C SER A 77 16.59 -9.92 0.53
N LYS A 78 15.66 -10.76 1.00
CA LYS A 78 15.78 -12.23 0.94
C LYS A 78 14.78 -12.80 -0.06
N PRO A 79 15.18 -13.56 -1.09
CA PRO A 79 14.25 -14.14 -2.06
C PRO A 79 13.23 -15.08 -1.39
N ILE A 80 12.00 -15.08 -1.89
CA ILE A 80 10.94 -16.00 -1.44
C ILE A 80 10.22 -16.67 -2.62
N GLY A 81 9.55 -17.79 -2.34
CA GLY A 81 8.65 -18.44 -3.30
C GLY A 81 9.36 -18.78 -4.61
N SER A 82 8.87 -18.21 -5.72
CA SER A 82 9.37 -18.42 -7.09
C SER A 82 10.42 -17.40 -7.55
N GLU A 83 10.90 -16.53 -6.65
CA GLU A 83 11.95 -15.56 -6.95
C GLU A 83 13.31 -16.25 -7.17
N ARG A 84 14.15 -15.64 -8.01
CA ARG A 84 15.47 -16.18 -8.34
C ARG A 84 16.43 -15.93 -7.19
N VAL A 85 17.22 -16.96 -6.84
CA VAL A 85 18.27 -16.82 -5.82
C VAL A 85 19.57 -16.29 -6.44
N ILE A 86 19.97 -16.83 -7.60
CA ILE A 86 21.13 -16.34 -8.35
C ILE A 86 20.71 -15.08 -9.10
N GLY A 87 21.49 -14.01 -8.96
CA GLY A 87 21.18 -12.74 -9.60
C GLY A 87 20.04 -11.98 -8.90
N PHE A 88 19.78 -12.27 -7.62
CA PHE A 88 18.65 -11.67 -6.90
C PHE A 88 18.82 -10.15 -6.78
N GLU A 89 19.99 -9.66 -6.39
CA GLU A 89 20.24 -8.22 -6.17
C GLU A 89 20.28 -7.41 -7.47
N GLU A 90 20.50 -8.07 -8.62
CA GLU A 90 20.50 -7.50 -9.96
C GLU A 90 19.10 -7.46 -10.59
N CYS A 91 18.07 -7.86 -9.84
CA CYS A 91 16.69 -7.82 -10.29
C CYS A 91 16.23 -6.37 -10.58
N ASN A 92 15.33 -6.17 -11.55
CA ASN A 92 14.84 -4.83 -11.90
C ASN A 92 14.23 -4.12 -10.69
N GLN A 93 13.55 -4.85 -9.80
CA GLN A 93 12.98 -4.34 -8.56
C GLN A 93 14.12 -3.78 -7.67
N CYS A 94 15.11 -4.60 -7.39
CA CYS A 94 16.28 -4.27 -6.60
C CYS A 94 16.99 -3.01 -7.12
N LEU A 95 17.22 -2.95 -8.43
CA LEU A 95 17.84 -1.80 -9.10
C LEU A 95 16.97 -0.54 -9.07
N ILE A 96 15.67 -0.65 -9.32
CA ILE A 96 14.72 0.48 -9.26
C ILE A 96 14.65 1.06 -7.85
N TRP A 97 14.59 0.22 -6.82
CA TRP A 97 14.57 0.68 -5.44
C TRP A 97 15.86 1.40 -5.06
N ASN A 98 17.02 0.80 -5.37
CA ASN A 98 18.31 1.39 -5.07
C ASN A 98 18.54 2.69 -5.85
N PHE A 99 17.97 2.84 -7.05
CA PHE A 99 17.98 4.10 -7.78
C PHE A 99 17.06 5.15 -7.16
N ALA A 100 15.84 4.75 -6.76
CA ALA A 100 14.84 5.67 -6.21
C ALA A 100 15.19 6.16 -4.80
N TYR A 101 15.81 5.31 -3.97
CA TYR A 101 16.21 5.65 -2.61
C TYR A 101 17.50 4.91 -2.18
N PRO A 102 18.68 5.35 -2.63
CA PRO A 102 19.96 4.64 -2.43
C PRO A 102 20.36 4.50 -0.96
N ASP A 103 20.11 5.51 -0.13
CA ASP A 103 20.45 5.51 1.30
C ASP A 103 19.24 5.15 2.19
N ALA A 104 18.27 4.39 1.66
CA ALA A 104 17.09 3.99 2.42
C ALA A 104 17.50 3.25 3.71
N PRO A 105 17.02 3.67 4.90
CA PRO A 105 17.23 2.90 6.12
C PRO A 105 16.69 1.47 5.94
N GLY A 106 17.52 0.46 6.24
CA GLY A 106 17.19 -0.94 5.99
C GLY A 106 17.36 -1.42 4.54
N GLY A 107 17.78 -0.57 3.60
CA GLY A 107 17.98 -0.92 2.20
C GLY A 107 16.71 -1.48 1.55
N LEU A 108 16.80 -2.69 0.96
CA LEU A 108 15.66 -3.41 0.39
C LEU A 108 14.61 -3.86 1.44
N ASP A 109 14.98 -3.85 2.72
CA ASP A 109 14.07 -4.13 3.83
C ASP A 109 13.50 -2.84 4.46
N ASN A 110 13.53 -1.72 3.74
CA ASN A 110 12.84 -0.52 4.19
C ASN A 110 11.33 -0.78 4.29
N PRO A 111 10.66 -0.43 5.41
CA PRO A 111 9.22 -0.67 5.60
C PRO A 111 8.30 -0.08 4.52
N MET A 112 8.76 0.91 3.75
CA MET A 112 7.97 1.47 2.63
C MET A 112 7.74 0.48 1.49
N ILE A 113 8.63 -0.50 1.31
CA ILE A 113 8.49 -1.57 0.30
C ILE A 113 8.42 -2.97 0.90
N ASN A 114 8.99 -3.16 2.10
CA ASN A 114 8.95 -4.41 2.84
C ASN A 114 8.14 -4.23 4.14
N PRO A 115 6.80 -4.28 4.10
CA PRO A 115 5.97 -4.10 5.29
C PRO A 115 6.11 -5.24 6.32
N LEU A 116 6.86 -6.29 5.99
CA LEU A 116 7.15 -7.44 6.86
C LEU A 116 8.61 -7.44 7.35
N ALA A 117 9.36 -6.37 7.08
CA ALA A 117 10.72 -6.21 7.56
C ALA A 117 10.78 -6.17 9.10
N LEU A 118 11.95 -6.51 9.64
CA LEU A 118 12.21 -6.37 11.07
C LEU A 118 12.09 -4.89 11.47
N GLY A 119 11.26 -4.60 12.46
CA GLY A 119 11.01 -3.23 12.92
C GLY A 119 9.95 -2.46 12.11
N ALA A 120 9.34 -3.08 11.10
CA ALA A 120 8.17 -2.51 10.44
C ALA A 120 7.00 -2.37 11.45
N PRO A 121 6.16 -1.31 11.32
CA PRO A 121 5.00 -1.16 12.19
C PRO A 121 4.00 -2.32 12.03
N SER A 122 3.30 -2.67 13.11
CA SER A 122 2.36 -3.80 13.11
C SER A 122 1.19 -3.58 12.15
N LEU A 123 0.96 -4.54 11.25
CA LEU A 123 -0.18 -4.51 10.31
C LEU A 123 -1.56 -4.46 11.00
N ALA A 124 -1.63 -4.81 12.28
CA ALA A 124 -2.84 -4.67 13.09
C ALA A 124 -3.36 -3.22 13.13
N THR A 125 -2.47 -2.24 12.93
CA THR A 125 -2.79 -0.81 12.97
C THR A 125 -3.18 -0.22 11.61
N LEU A 126 -3.44 -1.04 10.58
CA LEU A 126 -3.99 -0.54 9.31
C LEU A 126 -5.33 0.17 9.54
N GLY A 127 -5.39 1.47 9.22
CA GLY A 127 -6.56 2.33 9.44
C GLY A 127 -7.70 2.18 8.45
N CYS A 128 -7.60 1.25 7.49
CA CYS A 128 -8.67 0.94 6.56
C CYS A 128 -9.62 -0.13 7.13
N SER A 129 -10.90 -0.08 6.75
CA SER A 129 -11.90 -1.07 7.18
C SER A 129 -11.99 -2.27 6.22
N LYS A 130 -11.58 -2.08 4.97
CA LYS A 130 -11.65 -3.05 3.88
C LYS A 130 -10.35 -3.01 3.09
N MET A 131 -9.85 -4.16 2.68
CA MET A 131 -8.67 -4.25 1.83
C MET A 131 -8.91 -5.23 0.68
N LEU A 132 -8.54 -4.82 -0.53
CA LEU A 132 -8.51 -5.64 -1.72
C LEU A 132 -7.08 -5.65 -2.25
N ILE A 133 -6.54 -6.85 -2.48
CA ILE A 133 -5.24 -7.04 -3.11
C ILE A 133 -5.44 -7.90 -4.36
N THR A 134 -4.94 -7.43 -5.50
CA THR A 134 -4.98 -8.16 -6.78
C THR A 134 -3.57 -8.39 -7.30
N VAL A 135 -3.32 -9.58 -7.84
CA VAL A 135 -2.08 -9.92 -8.55
C VAL A 135 -2.39 -10.82 -9.74
N ALA A 136 -1.59 -10.81 -10.79
CA ALA A 136 -1.76 -11.74 -11.91
C ALA A 136 -0.94 -13.01 -11.70
N VAL A 137 -1.52 -14.16 -12.05
CA VAL A 137 -0.81 -15.46 -12.08
C VAL A 137 0.50 -15.40 -12.87
N LYS A 138 0.48 -14.72 -14.03
CA LYS A 138 1.59 -14.68 -15.00
C LYS A 138 2.42 -13.40 -14.93
N ASP A 139 2.36 -12.69 -13.81
CA ASP A 139 3.19 -11.50 -13.61
C ASP A 139 4.68 -11.86 -13.74
N GLN A 140 5.32 -11.31 -14.77
CA GLN A 140 6.73 -11.56 -15.06
C GLN A 140 7.65 -10.95 -14.00
N LEU A 141 7.17 -9.94 -13.28
CA LEU A 141 7.91 -9.25 -12.23
C LEU A 141 7.82 -9.98 -10.88
N LYS A 142 7.18 -11.14 -10.81
CA LYS A 142 7.19 -12.04 -9.64
C LYS A 142 6.66 -11.43 -8.33
N PHE A 143 5.90 -10.34 -8.39
CA PHE A 143 5.26 -9.74 -7.19
C PHE A 143 4.22 -10.62 -6.52
N ARG A 144 3.72 -11.65 -7.21
CA ARG A 144 2.68 -12.56 -6.72
C ARG A 144 3.01 -13.14 -5.33
N ASP A 145 4.19 -13.73 -5.18
CA ASP A 145 4.51 -14.47 -3.95
C ASP A 145 4.66 -13.52 -2.75
N ARG A 146 5.16 -12.30 -2.98
CA ARG A 146 5.21 -11.22 -1.99
C ARG A 146 3.83 -10.72 -1.60
N ALA A 147 2.93 -10.54 -2.58
CA ALA A 147 1.57 -10.10 -2.31
C ALA A 147 0.74 -11.15 -1.56
N VAL A 148 0.92 -12.44 -1.88
CA VAL A 148 0.33 -13.54 -1.10
C VAL A 148 0.85 -13.51 0.34
N PHE A 149 2.17 -13.39 0.50
CA PHE A 149 2.79 -13.36 1.84
C PHE A 149 2.31 -12.16 2.66
N TYR A 150 2.17 -11.00 2.04
CA TYR A 150 1.58 -9.81 2.68
C TYR A 150 0.10 -10.02 3.05
N TYR A 151 -0.69 -10.60 2.15
CA TYR A 151 -2.09 -10.90 2.43
C TYR A 151 -2.27 -11.82 3.65
N GLU A 152 -1.47 -12.88 3.73
CA GLU A 152 -1.45 -13.80 4.88
C GLU A 152 -1.05 -13.07 6.16
N ALA A 153 0.02 -12.27 6.10
CA ALA A 153 0.47 -11.48 7.25
C ALA A 153 -0.58 -10.47 7.74
N VAL A 154 -1.34 -9.83 6.84
CA VAL A 154 -2.46 -8.95 7.24
C VAL A 154 -3.52 -9.74 8.00
N LYS A 155 -3.89 -10.94 7.53
CA LYS A 155 -4.88 -11.78 8.22
C LYS A 155 -4.41 -12.23 9.60
N ASP A 156 -3.13 -12.57 9.71
CA ASP A 156 -2.55 -13.10 10.95
C ASP A 156 -2.16 -11.99 11.95
N SER A 157 -2.09 -10.74 11.51
CA SER A 157 -1.73 -9.60 12.35
C SER A 157 -2.76 -9.24 13.44
N GLY A 158 -3.97 -9.81 13.38
CA GLY A 158 -5.08 -9.37 14.23
C GLY A 158 -5.73 -8.06 13.77
N TRP A 159 -5.45 -7.61 12.54
CA TRP A 159 -6.18 -6.52 11.89
C TRP A 159 -7.68 -6.85 11.87
N LYS A 160 -8.46 -6.12 12.67
CA LYS A 160 -9.89 -6.39 12.88
C LYS A 160 -10.73 -6.08 11.64
N GLY A 161 -10.23 -5.21 10.76
CA GLY A 161 -11.04 -4.49 9.79
C GLY A 161 -12.19 -3.73 10.47
N GLY A 162 -13.04 -3.07 9.70
CA GLY A 162 -14.25 -2.44 10.24
C GLY A 162 -15.31 -3.49 10.64
N ARG A 163 -16.54 -3.05 10.98
CA ARG A 163 -17.67 -4.00 11.09
C ARG A 163 -17.83 -4.78 9.77
N GLY A 164 -17.67 -6.10 9.83
CA GLY A 164 -17.66 -6.97 8.65
C GLY A 164 -16.38 -6.85 7.80
N GLY A 165 -15.26 -6.41 8.38
CA GLY A 165 -13.97 -6.27 7.71
C GLY A 165 -13.57 -7.49 6.90
N SER A 166 -13.00 -7.26 5.72
CA SER A 166 -12.58 -8.33 4.82
C SER A 166 -11.31 -7.90 4.11
N CYS A 167 -10.27 -8.74 4.17
CA CYS A 167 -9.16 -8.70 3.24
C CYS A 167 -9.47 -9.71 2.14
N LEU A 168 -9.65 -9.24 0.91
CA LEU A 168 -9.88 -10.10 -0.25
C LEU A 168 -8.63 -10.14 -1.11
N PHE A 169 -8.24 -11.33 -1.51
CA PHE A 169 -7.11 -11.58 -2.40
C PHE A 169 -7.64 -12.20 -3.68
N TYR A 170 -7.36 -11.56 -4.82
CA TYR A 170 -7.72 -12.08 -6.13
C TYR A 170 -6.47 -12.29 -6.97
N ILE A 171 -6.45 -13.43 -7.65
CA ILE A 171 -5.41 -13.91 -8.56
C ILE A 171 -5.95 -13.93 -9.99
#